data_AF-A0A2D9YDW9-F1
#
_entry.id   AF-A0A2D9YDW9-F1
#
_cell.length_a   1.000
_cell.length_b   1.000
_cell.length_c   1.000
_cell.angle_alpha   90.00
_cell.angle_beta   90.00
_cell.angle_gamma   90.00
#
_symmetry.space_group_name_H-M   'P 1'
#
loop_
_entity.id
_entity.type
_entity.pdbx_description
1 polymer ?
#
loop_
_entity_poly.entity_id
_entity_poly.type
_entity_poly.pdbx_seq_one_letter_code
_entity_poly.pdbx_strand_id
1 'polypeptide(L)'
;MNIHDFSKKFILNDKIKNIDSYLGLRLSEFLREEENLKGTKVGCNAGDCGSCTVLIDNKACCSCLITLAKVQNKKVETIEGIKKSELFAKLKDSFSYYGAAQCGICTPGMLMASVALLRKNNNPTFKEVEEALSGVLCRCTGYRKILQAVSNVNKRFKKEISIKPTNAVGKRLERLDGKEKIEGTDIFGDDYYPKNSLIAKVIRSPYNSAKFKFGNIKNWKKNNPGVEIILTAKDIPGINKFGVIPNFDDQPALAFEKAKFKGEAVAIIAGDSDTMKDLPLSDFPIHWDPSKDTMDIDEALNKNNPKIHDKDSKDNILIVGKVKTGNIDIEENKAFEIEGELETSYVEHAYIEPEAGSSWIEGNT
;
A
#
# COMPACT_ATOMS: atom_id res chain seq x y z
N MET A 1 40.76 -8.48 -17.28
CA MET A 1 39.44 -7.92 -17.60
C MET A 1 39.24 -6.72 -16.68
N ASN A 2 39.35 -5.50 -17.18
CA ASN A 2 39.31 -4.28 -16.36
C ASN A 2 37.90 -4.09 -15.77
N ILE A 3 37.78 -4.34 -14.46
CA ILE A 3 36.55 -4.15 -13.66
C ILE A 3 36.24 -2.66 -13.40
N HIS A 4 37.04 -1.74 -13.96
CA HIS A 4 37.05 -0.33 -13.55
C HIS A 4 36.42 0.67 -14.54
N ASP A 5 35.90 0.24 -15.70
CA ASP A 5 35.22 1.16 -16.62
C ASP A 5 33.70 0.98 -16.58
N PHE A 6 33.14 1.16 -15.38
CA PHE A 6 31.71 1.27 -15.21
C PHE A 6 31.25 2.62 -15.74
N SER A 7 30.54 2.63 -16.86
CA SER A 7 29.78 3.81 -17.26
C SER A 7 28.82 4.17 -16.14
N LYS A 8 29.08 5.27 -15.43
CA LYS A 8 28.17 5.83 -14.42
C LYS A 8 27.03 6.61 -15.06
N LYS A 9 26.45 6.10 -16.16
CA LYS A 9 25.35 6.77 -16.86
C LYS A 9 24.35 5.81 -17.46
N PHE A 10 23.13 6.30 -17.63
CA PHE A 10 22.05 5.66 -18.37
C PHE A 10 21.15 6.74 -18.98
N ILE A 11 20.19 6.37 -19.82
CA ILE A 11 19.23 7.30 -20.41
C ILE A 11 17.92 7.17 -19.63
N LEU A 12 17.48 8.22 -18.94
CA LEU A 12 16.19 8.29 -18.25
C LEU A 12 15.27 9.26 -18.99
N ASN A 13 14.14 8.77 -19.51
CA ASN A 13 13.15 9.59 -20.22
C ASN A 13 13.82 10.50 -21.29
N ASP A 14 14.67 9.89 -22.13
CA ASP A 14 15.45 10.52 -23.20
C ASP A 14 16.55 11.52 -22.76
N LYS A 15 16.85 11.60 -21.46
CA LYS A 15 17.95 12.41 -20.91
C LYS A 15 19.07 11.52 -20.38
N ILE A 16 20.32 11.86 -20.68
CA ILE A 16 21.47 11.19 -20.08
C ILE A 16 21.49 11.55 -18.59
N LYS A 17 21.53 10.54 -17.73
CA LYS A 17 21.63 10.68 -16.28
C LYS A 17 22.92 10.06 -15.77
N ASN A 18 23.66 10.80 -14.96
CA ASN A 18 24.81 10.27 -14.23
C ASN A 18 24.33 9.56 -12.96
N ILE A 19 25.04 8.50 -12.58
CA ILE A 19 24.81 7.73 -11.36
C ILE A 19 25.85 8.18 -10.34
N ASP A 20 25.47 9.15 -9.52
CA ASP A 20 26.29 9.68 -8.43
C ASP A 20 26.00 8.95 -7.09
N SER A 21 24.90 8.20 -7.04
CA SER A 21 24.38 7.47 -5.88
C SER A 21 24.98 6.08 -5.74
N TYR A 22 24.71 5.43 -4.61
CA TYR A 22 25.13 4.05 -4.36
C TYR A 22 24.60 3.08 -5.44
N LEU A 23 25.48 2.30 -6.07
CA LEU A 23 25.12 1.41 -7.19
C LEU A 23 24.13 0.29 -6.82
N GLY A 24 24.06 -0.07 -5.54
CA GLY A 24 23.07 -1.03 -5.03
C GLY A 24 21.70 -0.42 -4.72
N LEU A 25 21.54 0.90 -4.86
CA LEU A 25 20.26 1.59 -4.69
C LEU A 25 19.24 1.03 -5.69
N ARG A 26 18.02 0.77 -5.22
CA ARG A 26 16.93 0.30 -6.07
C ARG A 26 16.52 1.41 -7.03
N LEU A 27 16.22 1.04 -8.28
CA LEU A 27 15.80 1.98 -9.31
C LEU A 27 14.50 2.67 -8.92
N SER A 28 13.56 1.96 -8.29
CA SER A 28 12.32 2.58 -7.79
C SER A 28 12.58 3.71 -6.80
N GLU A 29 13.57 3.53 -5.91
CA GLU A 29 13.94 4.50 -4.89
C GLU A 29 14.64 5.70 -5.53
N PHE A 30 15.61 5.46 -6.42
CA PHE A 30 16.26 6.52 -7.19
C PHE A 30 15.25 7.38 -7.99
N LEU A 31 14.33 6.72 -8.72
CA LEU A 31 13.32 7.41 -9.52
C LEU A 31 12.41 8.28 -8.64
N ARG A 32 11.96 7.76 -7.50
CA ARG A 32 11.00 8.47 -6.64
C ARG A 32 11.65 9.54 -5.79
N GLU A 33 12.79 9.26 -5.16
CA GLU A 33 13.37 10.13 -4.14
C GLU A 33 14.42 11.09 -4.71
N GLU A 34 15.23 10.67 -5.69
CA GLU A 34 16.28 11.52 -6.26
C GLU A 34 15.80 12.26 -7.52
N GLU A 35 15.00 11.60 -8.37
CA GLU A 35 14.48 12.22 -9.60
C GLU A 35 13.06 12.80 -9.46
N ASN A 36 12.41 12.60 -8.31
CA ASN A 36 11.04 13.05 -8.04
C ASN A 36 10.00 12.57 -9.10
N LEU A 37 10.21 11.38 -9.66
CA LEU A 37 9.32 10.72 -10.63
C LEU A 37 8.34 9.79 -9.90
N LYS A 38 7.42 10.43 -9.16
CA LYS A 38 6.42 9.77 -8.29
C LYS A 38 5.32 9.02 -9.05
N GLY A 39 5.29 9.09 -10.38
CA GLY A 39 4.41 8.27 -11.21
C GLY A 39 4.78 6.78 -11.20
N THR A 40 6.04 6.46 -10.87
CA THR A 40 6.45 5.09 -10.54
C THR A 40 5.98 4.75 -9.13
N LYS A 41 4.82 4.09 -9.01
CA LYS A 41 4.23 3.73 -7.71
C LYS A 41 4.93 2.52 -7.11
N VAL A 42 5.08 2.46 -5.79
CA VAL A 42 5.67 1.31 -5.09
C VAL A 42 4.64 0.74 -4.13
N GLY A 43 4.30 -0.54 -4.33
CA GLY A 43 3.40 -1.28 -3.45
C GLY A 43 4.17 -2.25 -2.56
N CYS A 44 4.12 -3.54 -2.91
CA CYS A 44 4.81 -4.63 -2.20
C CYS A 44 6.33 -4.45 -2.01
N ASN A 45 6.98 -3.63 -2.84
CA ASN A 45 8.45 -3.48 -2.89
C ASN A 45 9.25 -4.81 -2.95
N ALA A 46 8.61 -5.87 -3.48
CA ALA A 46 9.14 -7.24 -3.54
C ALA A 46 9.03 -7.86 -4.95
N GLY A 47 8.47 -7.13 -5.91
CA GLY A 47 8.31 -7.58 -7.30
C GLY A 47 6.96 -8.21 -7.64
N ASP A 48 6.10 -8.47 -6.65
CA ASP A 48 4.84 -9.21 -6.84
C ASP A 48 3.73 -8.37 -7.49
N CYS A 49 3.58 -7.11 -7.09
CA CYS A 49 2.41 -6.31 -7.49
C CYS A 49 2.55 -5.58 -8.84
N GLY A 50 3.77 -5.42 -9.36
CA GLY A 50 4.03 -4.72 -10.63
C GLY A 50 3.68 -3.22 -10.70
N SER A 51 3.22 -2.57 -9.61
CA SER A 51 2.88 -1.13 -9.64
C SER A 51 4.06 -0.24 -10.04
N CYS A 52 5.29 -0.69 -9.74
CA CYS A 52 6.55 -0.01 -10.03
C CYS A 52 7.11 -0.33 -11.43
N THR A 53 6.27 -0.80 -12.36
CA THR A 53 6.71 -1.19 -13.70
C THR A 53 7.24 0.02 -14.46
N VAL A 54 8.46 -0.11 -14.98
CA VAL A 54 9.11 0.82 -15.92
C VAL A 54 9.54 0.06 -17.17
N LEU A 55 9.96 0.76 -18.22
CA LEU A 55 10.58 0.12 -19.38
C LEU A 55 12.10 0.23 -19.30
N ILE A 56 12.78 -0.90 -19.40
CA ILE A 56 14.24 -0.96 -19.57
C ILE A 56 14.49 -1.56 -20.95
N ASP A 57 15.05 -0.77 -21.87
CA ASP A 57 15.25 -1.14 -23.28
C ASP A 57 13.97 -1.73 -23.91
N ASN A 58 12.83 -1.03 -23.72
CA ASN A 58 11.48 -1.43 -24.16
C ASN A 58 10.88 -2.69 -23.47
N LYS A 59 11.51 -3.24 -22.44
CA LYS A 59 10.97 -4.37 -21.66
C LYS A 59 10.36 -3.87 -20.35
N ALA A 60 9.14 -4.28 -20.05
CA ALA A 60 8.51 -4.03 -18.76
C ALA A 60 9.29 -4.74 -17.63
N CYS A 61 9.66 -4.00 -16.59
CA CYS A 61 10.44 -4.51 -15.45
C CYS A 61 9.95 -3.87 -14.14
N CYS A 62 9.87 -4.67 -13.07
CA CYS A 62 9.63 -4.17 -11.71
C CYS A 62 10.86 -3.40 -11.21
N SER A 63 10.80 -2.06 -11.18
CA SER A 63 11.94 -1.22 -10.79
C SER A 63 12.42 -1.46 -9.35
N CYS A 64 11.57 -1.98 -8.45
CA CYS A 64 11.97 -2.34 -7.08
C CYS A 64 12.95 -3.52 -6.98
N LEU A 65 13.10 -4.33 -8.05
CA LEU A 65 14.04 -5.46 -8.11
C LEU A 65 15.33 -5.12 -8.87
N ILE A 66 15.43 -3.93 -9.44
CA ILE A 66 16.54 -3.50 -10.29
C ILE A 66 17.38 -2.49 -9.51
N THR A 67 18.70 -2.67 -9.50
CA THR A 67 19.62 -1.70 -8.90
C THR A 67 20.18 -0.74 -9.94
N LEU A 68 20.77 0.37 -9.52
CA LEU A 68 21.42 1.32 -10.44
C LEU A 68 22.56 0.69 -11.25
N ALA A 69 23.31 -0.25 -10.67
CA ALA A 69 24.30 -1.04 -11.41
C ALA A 69 23.72 -1.75 -12.64
N LYS A 70 22.46 -2.21 -12.57
CA LYS A 70 21.84 -2.99 -13.65
C LYS A 70 21.29 -2.14 -14.81
N VAL A 71 21.19 -0.82 -14.66
CA VAL A 71 20.67 0.08 -15.70
C VAL A 71 21.75 0.85 -16.45
N GLN A 72 23.02 0.67 -16.11
CA GLN A 72 24.13 1.32 -16.79
C GLN A 72 24.08 1.09 -18.31
N ASN A 73 24.25 2.16 -19.09
CA ASN A 73 24.13 2.18 -20.55
C ASN A 73 22.76 1.76 -21.12
N LYS A 74 21.72 1.65 -20.32
CA LYS A 74 20.37 1.28 -20.78
C LYS A 74 19.47 2.50 -20.93
N LYS A 75 18.38 2.33 -21.66
CA LYS A 75 17.28 3.29 -21.70
C LYS A 75 16.21 2.89 -20.69
N VAL A 76 15.91 3.76 -19.74
CA VAL A 76 14.82 3.66 -18.78
C VAL A 76 13.74 4.67 -19.14
N GLU A 77 12.50 4.20 -19.30
CA GLU A 77 11.32 5.05 -19.49
C GLU A 77 10.30 4.79 -18.38
N THR A 78 9.79 5.88 -17.83
CA THR A 78 8.74 5.93 -16.79
C THR A 78 7.43 6.43 -17.39
N ILE A 79 6.35 6.45 -16.60
CA ILE A 79 5.06 7.00 -17.01
C ILE A 79 5.18 8.47 -17.43
N GLU A 80 6.04 9.24 -16.77
CA GLU A 80 6.36 10.63 -17.09
C GLU A 80 7.03 10.78 -18.46
N GLY A 81 7.93 9.86 -18.81
CA GLY A 81 8.66 9.89 -20.08
C GLY A 81 7.78 9.62 -21.30
N ILE A 82 6.75 8.79 -21.16
CA ILE A 82 5.90 8.39 -22.29
C ILE A 82 4.72 9.33 -22.56
N LYS A 83 4.49 10.34 -21.71
CA LYS A 83 3.30 11.23 -21.76
C LYS A 83 3.07 11.90 -23.11
N LYS A 84 4.14 12.21 -23.84
CA LYS A 84 4.08 12.90 -25.14
C LYS A 84 3.90 11.97 -26.33
N SER A 85 3.88 10.65 -26.11
CA SER A 85 3.75 9.68 -27.20
C SER A 85 2.29 9.56 -27.68
N GLU A 86 2.10 9.38 -28.98
CA GLU A 86 0.78 9.12 -29.58
C GLU A 86 0.13 7.87 -28.97
N LEU A 87 0.93 6.84 -28.70
CA LEU A 87 0.46 5.61 -28.07
C LEU A 87 -0.09 5.85 -26.66
N PHE A 88 0.58 6.67 -25.85
CA PHE A 88 0.08 7.03 -24.53
C PHE A 88 -1.22 7.83 -24.61
N ALA A 89 -1.36 8.76 -25.56
CA ALA A 89 -2.60 9.49 -25.77
C ALA A 89 -3.79 8.55 -26.08
N LYS A 90 -3.58 7.55 -26.94
CA LYS A 90 -4.59 6.52 -27.24
C LYS A 90 -4.93 5.66 -26.02
N LEU A 91 -3.92 5.22 -25.27
CA LEU A 91 -4.13 4.47 -24.02
C LEU A 91 -4.92 5.29 -23.02
N LYS A 92 -4.60 6.58 -22.87
CA LYS A 92 -5.30 7.49 -21.96
C LYS A 92 -6.78 7.59 -22.29
N ASP A 93 -7.12 7.87 -23.55
CA ASP A 93 -8.51 7.97 -23.98
C ASP A 93 -9.26 6.64 -23.80
N SER A 94 -8.61 5.51 -24.09
CA SER A 94 -9.20 4.18 -23.91
C SER A 94 -9.43 3.85 -22.43
N PHE A 95 -8.44 4.06 -21.56
CA PHE A 95 -8.56 3.81 -20.12
C PHE A 95 -9.66 4.66 -19.49
N SER A 96 -9.75 5.93 -19.88
CA SER A 96 -10.82 6.83 -19.47
C SER A 96 -12.19 6.30 -19.91
N TYR A 97 -12.36 5.99 -21.20
CA TYR A 97 -13.63 5.50 -21.75
C TYR A 97 -14.14 4.22 -21.08
N TYR A 98 -13.26 3.25 -20.86
CA TYR A 98 -13.64 1.98 -20.23
C TYR A 98 -13.81 2.10 -18.70
N GLY A 99 -13.31 3.17 -18.08
CA GLY A 99 -13.25 3.31 -16.62
C GLY A 99 -12.28 2.30 -16.01
N ALA A 100 -11.10 2.17 -16.63
CA ALA A 100 -10.07 1.20 -16.27
C ALA A 100 -9.22 1.63 -15.05
N ALA A 101 -9.39 2.86 -14.55
CA ALA A 101 -8.80 3.35 -13.32
C ALA A 101 -9.88 3.54 -12.24
N GLN A 102 -9.68 2.92 -11.07
CA GLN A 102 -10.49 3.13 -9.86
C GLN A 102 -9.68 3.84 -8.79
N CYS A 103 -8.98 3.12 -7.89
CA CYS A 103 -8.08 3.74 -6.92
C CYS A 103 -6.89 4.43 -7.61
N GLY A 104 -6.36 3.83 -8.68
CA GLY A 104 -5.32 4.44 -9.54
C GLY A 104 -3.89 3.98 -9.25
N ILE A 105 -3.59 3.40 -8.08
CA ILE A 105 -2.20 3.07 -7.70
C ILE A 105 -1.51 2.10 -8.67
N CYS A 106 -2.24 1.12 -9.23
CA CYS A 106 -1.68 0.17 -10.22
C CYS A 106 -1.65 0.74 -11.65
N THR A 107 -2.35 1.85 -11.92
CA THR A 107 -2.61 2.33 -13.27
C THR A 107 -1.34 2.72 -14.03
N PRO A 108 -0.35 3.42 -13.44
CA PRO A 108 0.92 3.68 -14.11
C PRO A 108 1.64 2.39 -14.54
N GLY A 109 1.74 1.41 -13.66
CA GLY A 109 2.36 0.12 -13.97
C GLY A 109 1.64 -0.63 -15.11
N MET A 110 0.31 -0.63 -15.09
CA MET A 110 -0.52 -1.20 -16.15
C MET A 110 -0.26 -0.54 -17.51
N LEU A 111 -0.15 0.79 -17.52
CA LEU A 111 0.11 1.56 -18.74
C LEU A 111 1.52 1.30 -19.28
N MET A 112 2.53 1.23 -18.42
CA MET A 112 3.90 0.90 -18.84
C MET A 112 3.97 -0.51 -19.45
N ALA A 113 3.36 -1.51 -18.81
CA ALA A 113 3.27 -2.87 -19.35
C ALA A 113 2.50 -2.90 -20.69
N SER A 114 1.41 -2.14 -20.80
CA SER A 114 0.64 -1.99 -22.04
C SER A 114 1.47 -1.38 -23.18
N VAL A 115 2.29 -0.37 -22.89
CA VAL A 115 3.20 0.23 -23.87
C VAL A 115 4.25 -0.78 -24.34
N ALA A 116 4.81 -1.60 -23.44
CA ALA A 116 5.76 -2.65 -23.80
C ALA A 116 5.16 -3.64 -24.81
N LEU A 117 3.89 -4.04 -24.61
CA LEU A 117 3.15 -4.91 -25.53
C LEU A 117 2.88 -4.19 -26.86
N LEU A 118 2.27 -3.01 -26.81
CA LEU A 118 1.75 -2.31 -27.98
C LEU A 118 2.84 -1.77 -28.92
N ARG A 119 4.06 -1.53 -28.41
CA ARG A 119 5.23 -1.25 -29.24
C ARG A 119 5.67 -2.45 -30.08
N LYS A 120 5.35 -3.69 -29.67
CA LYS A 120 5.68 -4.92 -30.40
C LYS A 120 4.54 -5.40 -31.29
N ASN A 121 3.32 -5.34 -30.78
CA ASN A 121 2.11 -5.73 -31.50
C ASN A 121 1.07 -4.61 -31.34
N ASN A 122 0.81 -3.85 -32.40
CA ASN A 122 -0.10 -2.72 -32.33
C ASN A 122 -1.58 -3.12 -32.23
N ASN A 123 -1.93 -4.39 -32.47
CA ASN A 123 -3.29 -4.90 -32.46
C ASN A 123 -3.34 -6.27 -31.75
N PRO A 124 -3.03 -6.31 -30.45
CA PRO A 124 -2.93 -7.55 -29.70
C PRO A 124 -4.31 -8.17 -29.49
N THR A 125 -4.33 -9.49 -29.45
CA THR A 125 -5.48 -10.27 -28.99
C THR A 125 -5.68 -10.06 -27.49
N PHE A 126 -6.90 -10.34 -27.01
CA PHE A 126 -7.22 -10.24 -25.58
C PHE A 126 -6.30 -11.11 -24.70
N LYS A 127 -5.92 -12.30 -25.20
CA LYS A 127 -5.01 -13.22 -24.50
C LYS A 127 -3.60 -12.66 -24.40
N GLU A 128 -3.06 -12.06 -25.47
CA GLU A 128 -1.75 -11.40 -25.42
C GLU A 128 -1.74 -10.22 -24.44
N VAL A 129 -2.85 -9.48 -24.34
CA VAL A 129 -3.01 -8.42 -23.33
C VAL A 129 -3.01 -9.00 -21.91
N GLU A 130 -3.77 -10.07 -21.66
CA GLU A 130 -3.83 -10.74 -20.37
C GLU A 130 -2.44 -11.25 -19.94
N GLU A 131 -1.72 -11.92 -20.84
CA GLU A 131 -0.36 -12.39 -20.59
C GLU A 131 0.60 -11.23 -20.29
N ALA A 132 0.54 -10.14 -21.05
CA ALA A 132 1.42 -8.98 -20.86
C ALA A 132 1.17 -8.23 -19.54
N LEU A 133 -0.07 -8.24 -19.04
CA LEU A 133 -0.44 -7.55 -17.80
C LEU A 133 -0.44 -8.45 -16.56
N SER A 134 -0.23 -9.76 -16.72
CA SER A 134 -0.24 -10.73 -15.62
C SER A 134 0.71 -10.41 -14.46
N GLY A 135 1.79 -9.66 -14.73
CA GLY A 135 2.75 -9.19 -13.74
C GLY A 135 2.37 -7.90 -13.00
N VAL A 136 1.20 -7.31 -13.27
CA VAL A 136 0.71 -6.10 -12.60
C VAL A 136 -0.64 -6.39 -11.94
N LEU A 137 -0.68 -6.35 -10.61
CA LEU A 137 -1.87 -6.69 -9.83
C LEU A 137 -2.83 -5.51 -9.72
N CYS A 138 -4.13 -5.80 -9.76
CA CYS A 138 -5.20 -4.83 -9.49
C CYS A 138 -6.24 -5.42 -8.54
N ARG A 139 -6.42 -4.77 -7.39
CA ARG A 139 -7.40 -5.22 -6.38
C ARG A 139 -8.83 -4.70 -6.60
N CYS A 140 -9.01 -3.63 -7.39
CA CYS A 140 -10.30 -2.93 -7.49
C CYS A 140 -11.15 -3.31 -8.71
N THR A 141 -10.54 -3.59 -9.87
CA THR A 141 -11.27 -3.59 -11.16
C THR A 141 -11.73 -4.96 -11.64
N GLY A 142 -11.17 -6.05 -11.10
CA GLY A 142 -11.33 -7.39 -11.65
C GLY A 142 -10.76 -7.54 -13.07
N TYR A 143 -9.81 -6.68 -13.47
CA TYR A 143 -9.06 -6.68 -14.75
C TYR A 143 -9.85 -6.43 -16.04
N ARG A 144 -11.10 -6.88 -16.16
CA ARG A 144 -11.86 -6.89 -17.42
C ARG A 144 -11.85 -5.54 -18.16
N LYS A 145 -12.05 -4.43 -17.44
CA LYS A 145 -12.04 -3.08 -18.03
C LYS A 145 -10.65 -2.64 -18.51
N ILE A 146 -9.59 -3.05 -17.81
CA ILE A 146 -8.19 -2.79 -18.19
C ILE A 146 -7.86 -3.55 -19.48
N LEU A 147 -8.17 -4.85 -19.51
CA LEU A 147 -7.95 -5.69 -20.68
C LEU A 147 -8.71 -5.17 -21.91
N GLN A 148 -9.96 -4.74 -21.72
CA GLN A 148 -10.75 -4.09 -22.76
C GLN A 148 -10.13 -2.77 -23.24
N ALA A 149 -9.63 -1.93 -22.33
CA ALA A 149 -9.00 -0.66 -22.70
C ALA A 149 -7.76 -0.87 -23.57
N VAL A 150 -6.90 -1.82 -23.22
CA VAL A 150 -5.67 -2.10 -24.00
C VAL A 150 -6.01 -2.76 -25.33
N SER A 151 -6.89 -3.78 -25.33
CA SER A 151 -7.28 -4.50 -26.56
C SER A 151 -7.98 -3.59 -27.59
N ASN A 152 -8.60 -2.50 -27.14
CA ASN A 152 -9.35 -1.57 -27.99
C ASN A 152 -8.64 -0.22 -28.16
N VAL A 153 -7.34 -0.13 -27.84
CA VAL A 153 -6.58 1.14 -27.83
C VAL A 153 -6.64 1.91 -29.16
N ASN A 154 -6.75 1.23 -30.30
CA ASN A 154 -6.83 1.88 -31.61
C ASN A 154 -8.26 2.25 -32.04
N LYS A 155 -9.29 1.90 -31.27
CA LYS A 155 -10.67 2.27 -31.60
C LYS A 155 -10.89 3.75 -31.31
N ARG A 156 -11.69 4.38 -32.16
CA ARG A 156 -12.19 5.74 -31.92
C ARG A 156 -13.43 5.67 -31.05
N PHE A 157 -13.38 6.32 -29.88
CA PHE A 157 -14.50 6.41 -28.97
C PHE A 157 -15.22 7.75 -29.19
N LYS A 158 -16.56 7.71 -29.27
CA LYS A 158 -17.35 8.95 -29.17
C LYS A 158 -17.40 9.34 -27.70
N LYS A 159 -16.74 10.44 -27.30
CA LYS A 159 -16.98 11.05 -25.99
C LYS A 159 -18.39 11.62 -26.01
N GLU A 160 -19.24 11.22 -25.06
CA GLU A 160 -20.51 11.91 -24.83
C GLU A 160 -20.18 13.24 -24.13
N ILE A 161 -20.19 14.33 -24.90
CA ILE A 161 -19.64 15.63 -24.49
C ILE A 161 -20.49 16.33 -23.41
N SER A 162 -21.75 15.94 -23.22
CA SER A 162 -22.57 16.49 -22.14
C SER A 162 -23.74 15.58 -21.81
N ILE A 163 -23.74 15.00 -20.61
CA ILE A 163 -24.95 14.37 -20.08
C ILE A 163 -25.75 15.45 -19.36
N LYS A 164 -26.99 15.69 -19.81
CA LYS A 164 -27.88 16.63 -19.13
C LYS A 164 -28.19 16.09 -17.72
N PRO A 165 -28.19 16.92 -16.67
CA PRO A 165 -28.44 16.48 -15.29
C PRO A 165 -29.73 15.67 -15.14
N THR A 166 -30.77 16.01 -15.90
CA THR A 166 -32.09 15.38 -15.84
C THR A 166 -32.11 13.90 -16.25
N ASN A 167 -31.09 13.40 -16.96
CA ASN A 167 -31.00 12.01 -17.44
C ASN A 167 -29.64 11.36 -17.14
N ALA A 168 -28.95 11.78 -16.08
CA ALA A 168 -27.58 11.34 -15.79
C ALA A 168 -27.47 9.99 -15.05
N VAL A 169 -28.50 9.60 -14.29
CA VAL A 169 -28.49 8.35 -13.51
C VAL A 169 -28.40 7.14 -14.43
N GLY A 170 -27.47 6.23 -14.14
CA GLY A 170 -27.23 5.00 -14.92
C GLY A 170 -26.43 5.20 -16.21
N LYS A 171 -26.06 6.44 -16.57
CA LYS A 171 -25.21 6.70 -17.73
C LYS A 171 -23.73 6.50 -17.41
N ARG A 172 -22.96 6.14 -18.44
CA ARG A 172 -21.50 6.07 -18.35
C ARG A 172 -20.93 7.49 -18.39
N LEU A 173 -20.15 7.85 -17.38
CA LEU A 173 -19.44 9.12 -17.30
C LEU A 173 -17.94 8.87 -17.17
N GLU A 174 -17.16 9.79 -17.72
CA GLU A 174 -15.74 9.90 -17.40
C GLU A 174 -15.62 10.31 -15.93
N ARG A 175 -14.70 9.65 -15.20
CA ARG A 175 -14.49 9.94 -13.80
C ARG A 175 -13.70 11.24 -13.63
N LEU A 176 -14.16 12.11 -12.75
CA LEU A 176 -13.49 13.38 -12.45
C LEU A 176 -12.06 13.19 -11.92
N ASP A 177 -11.86 12.13 -11.13
CA ASP A 177 -10.56 11.74 -10.56
C ASP A 177 -9.73 10.81 -11.47
N GLY A 178 -10.18 10.58 -12.72
CA GLY A 178 -9.58 9.57 -13.59
C GLY A 178 -8.31 10.04 -14.30
N LYS A 179 -8.22 11.33 -14.63
CA LYS A 179 -7.14 11.87 -15.46
C LYS A 179 -5.79 11.73 -14.76
N GLU A 180 -5.70 12.19 -13.52
CA GLU A 180 -4.48 12.21 -12.72
C GLU A 180 -3.96 10.78 -12.46
N LYS A 181 -4.88 9.82 -12.27
CA LYS A 181 -4.56 8.39 -12.09
C LYS A 181 -3.94 7.77 -13.33
N ILE A 182 -4.46 8.11 -14.51
CA ILE A 182 -3.97 7.62 -15.79
C ILE A 182 -2.67 8.32 -16.18
N GLU A 183 -2.54 9.61 -15.89
CA GLU A 183 -1.32 10.38 -16.16
C GLU A 183 -0.22 10.14 -15.11
N GLY A 184 -0.49 9.33 -14.08
CA GLY A 184 0.46 9.06 -13.00
C GLY A 184 0.82 10.30 -12.19
N THR A 185 -0.03 11.32 -12.18
CA THR A 185 0.15 12.58 -11.43
C THR A 185 -0.69 12.63 -10.16
N ASP A 186 -1.55 11.64 -9.93
CA ASP A 186 -2.29 11.52 -8.68
C ASP A 186 -1.29 11.28 -7.52
N ILE A 187 -1.52 11.99 -6.41
CA ILE A 187 -0.62 12.02 -5.26
C ILE A 187 -1.21 11.12 -4.18
N PHE A 188 -0.49 10.04 -3.89
CA PHE A 188 -0.81 9.06 -2.86
C PHE A 188 -0.05 9.36 -1.56
N GLY A 189 -0.34 8.62 -0.48
CA GLY A 189 0.22 8.90 0.85
C GLY A 189 1.75 8.87 0.89
N ASP A 190 2.37 7.99 0.11
CA ASP A 190 3.83 7.86 -0.02
C ASP A 190 4.45 8.84 -1.02
N ASP A 191 3.65 9.57 -1.81
CA ASP A 191 4.17 10.44 -2.85
C ASP A 191 4.54 11.84 -2.33
N TYR A 192 3.99 12.26 -1.20
CA TYR A 192 4.18 13.61 -0.68
C TYR A 192 4.29 13.68 0.84
N TYR A 193 5.29 14.44 1.27
CA TYR A 193 5.44 14.96 2.62
C TYR A 193 6.19 16.30 2.53
N PRO A 194 6.01 17.23 3.49
CA PRO A 194 6.72 18.50 3.50
C PRO A 194 8.25 18.34 3.50
N LYS A 195 8.97 19.30 2.93
CA LYS A 195 10.44 19.32 3.01
C LYS A 195 10.90 19.39 4.46
N ASN A 196 12.01 18.74 4.77
CA ASN A 196 12.59 18.64 6.12
C ASN A 196 11.68 17.92 7.13
N SER A 197 10.74 17.08 6.65
CA SER A 197 9.98 16.19 7.54
C SER A 197 10.91 15.13 8.15
N LEU A 198 10.62 14.75 9.40
CA LEU A 198 11.23 13.59 10.02
C LEU A 198 10.61 12.30 9.48
N ILE A 199 11.43 11.29 9.27
CA ILE A 199 10.98 9.95 8.91
C ILE A 199 10.64 9.18 10.18
N ALA A 200 9.43 8.64 10.27
CA ALA A 200 8.97 7.87 11.41
C ALA A 200 9.12 6.36 11.17
N LYS A 201 9.68 5.65 12.15
CA LYS A 201 9.63 4.18 12.27
C LYS A 201 8.85 3.80 13.53
N VAL A 202 8.04 2.75 13.45
CA VAL A 202 7.21 2.28 14.56
C VAL A 202 7.81 1.01 15.15
N ILE A 203 8.03 0.98 16.46
CA ILE A 203 8.35 -0.25 17.19
C ILE A 203 7.06 -1.00 17.42
N ARG A 204 6.99 -2.24 16.93
CA ARG A 204 5.80 -3.10 16.98
C ARG A 204 6.11 -4.41 17.70
N SER A 205 5.10 -4.96 18.37
CA SER A 205 5.23 -6.27 19.04
C SER A 205 5.53 -7.39 18.03
N PRO A 206 6.57 -8.19 18.23
CA PRO A 206 6.79 -9.40 17.43
C PRO A 206 5.96 -10.59 17.94
N TYR A 207 5.31 -10.46 19.09
CA TYR A 207 4.54 -11.51 19.76
C TYR A 207 3.04 -11.28 19.64
N ASN A 208 2.28 -12.38 19.64
CA ASN A 208 0.81 -12.34 19.60
C ASN A 208 0.24 -11.76 20.90
N SER A 209 0.94 -11.87 22.01
CA SER A 209 0.71 -11.07 23.20
C SER A 209 1.98 -11.02 24.04
N ALA A 210 2.31 -9.86 24.60
CA ALA A 210 3.47 -9.70 25.44
C ALA A 210 3.35 -8.49 26.35
N LYS A 211 3.75 -8.64 27.60
CA LYS A 211 4.13 -7.49 28.42
C LYS A 211 5.47 -6.97 27.93
N PHE A 212 5.72 -5.68 28.12
CA PHE A 212 7.01 -5.11 27.77
C PHE A 212 7.44 -4.01 28.72
N LYS A 213 8.76 -3.79 28.77
CA LYS A 213 9.37 -2.70 29.49
C LYS A 213 10.48 -2.09 28.65
N PHE A 214 10.48 -0.78 28.57
CA PHE A 214 11.57 -0.05 27.95
C PHE A 214 12.79 -0.04 28.87
N GLY A 215 13.97 -0.27 28.29
CA GLY A 215 15.27 -0.05 28.92
C GLY A 215 15.66 1.43 28.87
N ASN A 216 16.96 1.71 28.73
CA ASN A 216 17.46 3.09 28.72
C ASN A 216 17.32 3.76 27.34
N ILE A 217 16.10 4.17 27.00
CA ILE A 217 15.77 4.89 25.75
C ILE A 217 16.59 6.17 25.59
N LYS A 218 16.82 6.93 26.68
CA LYS A 218 17.57 8.19 26.63
C LYS A 218 19.02 7.98 26.19
N ASN A 219 19.68 6.97 26.76
CA ASN A 219 21.04 6.61 26.37
C ASN A 219 21.08 6.05 24.94
N TRP A 220 20.10 5.23 24.57
CA TRP A 220 19.99 4.72 23.21
C TRP A 220 19.86 5.86 22.19
N LYS A 221 18.98 6.84 22.43
CA LYS A 221 18.87 8.04 21.59
C LYS A 221 20.19 8.79 21.48
N LYS A 222 20.91 9.01 22.60
CA LYS A 222 22.21 9.68 22.62
C LYS A 222 23.26 8.96 21.74
N ASN A 223 23.17 7.64 21.65
CA ASN A 223 24.07 6.81 20.85
C ASN A 223 23.65 6.68 19.38
N ASN A 224 22.48 7.21 18.99
CA ASN A 224 21.97 7.21 17.63
C ASN A 224 21.77 8.66 17.17
N PRO A 225 22.85 9.39 16.85
CA PRO A 225 22.76 10.76 16.36
C PRO A 225 21.90 10.80 15.08
N GLY A 226 20.97 11.75 15.01
CA GLY A 226 19.97 11.85 13.94
C GLY A 226 18.58 11.32 14.31
N VAL A 227 18.46 10.52 15.38
CA VAL A 227 17.17 10.25 16.02
C VAL A 227 16.76 11.47 16.85
N GLU A 228 15.73 12.17 16.40
CA GLU A 228 15.29 13.43 17.02
C GLU A 228 14.21 13.23 18.08
N ILE A 229 13.30 12.28 17.87
CA ILE A 229 12.12 12.10 18.72
C ILE A 229 11.89 10.62 18.98
N ILE A 230 11.55 10.28 20.23
CA ILE A 230 11.03 8.98 20.59
C ILE A 230 9.75 9.24 21.39
N LEU A 231 8.63 8.73 20.90
CA LEU A 231 7.30 8.85 21.51
C LEU A 231 6.84 7.49 22.01
N THR A 232 6.26 7.49 23.19
CA THR A 232 5.63 6.35 23.84
C THR A 232 4.20 6.71 24.21
N ALA A 233 3.45 5.76 24.74
CA ALA A 233 2.11 6.01 25.28
C ALA A 233 2.07 7.14 26.34
N LYS A 234 3.19 7.43 27.03
CA LYS A 234 3.29 8.51 28.04
C LYS A 234 3.32 9.91 27.42
N ASP A 235 3.64 10.02 26.14
CA ASP A 235 3.77 11.28 25.42
C ASP A 235 2.46 11.70 24.75
N ILE A 236 1.40 10.90 24.87
CA ILE A 236 0.08 11.20 24.34
C ILE A 236 -0.63 12.17 25.31
N PRO A 237 -0.92 13.43 24.90
CA PRO A 237 -1.54 14.41 25.79
C PRO A 237 -3.03 14.14 26.05
N GLY A 238 -3.69 13.38 25.17
CA GLY A 238 -5.09 13.02 25.26
C GLY A 238 -5.33 11.63 25.87
N ILE A 239 -6.53 11.12 25.66
CA ILE A 239 -6.88 9.75 26.06
C ILE A 239 -6.29 8.80 25.01
N ASN A 240 -5.40 7.90 25.45
CA ASN A 240 -4.78 6.90 24.59
C ASN A 240 -5.75 5.73 24.31
N LYS A 241 -6.81 6.00 23.54
CA LYS A 241 -7.93 5.11 23.29
C LYS A 241 -8.60 5.47 21.98
N PHE A 242 -8.91 4.48 21.17
CA PHE A 242 -9.49 4.59 19.85
C PHE A 242 -10.53 3.49 19.64
N GLY A 243 -11.60 3.83 18.95
CA GLY A 243 -12.63 2.90 18.48
C GLY A 243 -13.73 3.66 17.74
N VAL A 244 -14.29 3.03 16.71
CA VAL A 244 -15.38 3.64 15.91
C VAL A 244 -16.70 3.63 16.66
N ILE A 245 -16.88 2.69 17.60
CA ILE A 245 -18.08 2.54 18.42
C ILE A 245 -17.71 2.99 19.84
N PRO A 246 -18.26 4.12 20.34
CA PRO A 246 -17.81 4.73 21.60
C PRO A 246 -17.89 3.85 22.85
N ASN A 247 -18.71 2.80 22.86
CA ASN A 247 -18.79 1.87 23.99
C ASN A 247 -17.72 0.77 23.94
N PHE A 248 -16.98 0.66 22.83
CA PHE A 248 -15.98 -0.38 22.54
C PHE A 248 -14.64 0.23 22.11
N ASP A 249 -14.40 1.50 22.38
CA ASP A 249 -13.10 2.11 22.19
C ASP A 249 -12.14 1.50 23.22
N ASP A 250 -11.16 0.72 22.81
CA ASP A 250 -10.22 0.07 23.74
C ASP A 250 -8.82 -0.16 23.14
N GLN A 251 -8.65 0.30 21.89
CA GLN A 251 -7.40 0.23 21.17
C GLN A 251 -6.56 1.46 21.51
N PRO A 252 -5.36 1.31 22.10
CA PRO A 252 -4.47 2.44 22.26
C PRO A 252 -3.85 2.84 20.93
N ALA A 253 -3.46 4.11 20.78
CA ALA A 253 -2.60 4.54 19.67
C ALA A 253 -1.18 3.95 19.82
N LEU A 254 -0.68 3.90 21.06
CA LEU A 254 0.53 3.18 21.43
C LEU A 254 0.26 2.36 22.68
N ALA A 255 0.54 1.06 22.66
CA ALA A 255 0.40 0.21 23.83
C ALA A 255 1.28 0.72 24.99
N PHE A 256 0.83 0.51 26.23
CA PHE A 256 1.46 1.08 27.44
C PHE A 256 2.38 0.09 28.15
N GLU A 257 1.84 -1.05 28.56
CA GLU A 257 2.56 -2.10 29.32
C GLU A 257 2.44 -3.50 28.70
N LYS A 258 1.42 -3.70 27.87
CA LYS A 258 1.09 -4.97 27.22
C LYS A 258 0.69 -4.68 25.78
N ALA A 259 1.34 -5.38 24.86
CA ALA A 259 0.85 -5.55 23.49
C ALA A 259 -0.07 -6.78 23.46
N LYS A 260 -1.27 -6.62 22.90
CA LYS A 260 -2.35 -7.60 22.83
C LYS A 260 -2.36 -8.40 21.53
N PHE A 261 -1.65 -7.94 20.50
CA PHE A 261 -1.54 -8.62 19.22
C PHE A 261 -0.19 -8.37 18.55
N LYS A 262 0.19 -9.27 17.65
CA LYS A 262 1.39 -9.14 16.85
C LYS A 262 1.25 -7.95 15.90
N GLY A 263 2.23 -7.06 15.93
CA GLY A 263 2.20 -5.83 15.15
C GLY A 263 1.66 -4.61 15.90
N GLU A 264 1.14 -4.76 17.13
CA GLU A 264 0.67 -3.59 17.90
C GLU A 264 1.83 -2.62 18.18
N ALA A 265 1.59 -1.34 17.94
CA ALA A 265 2.59 -0.28 18.09
C ALA A 265 2.82 0.04 19.56
N VAL A 266 4.08 0.13 19.99
CA VAL A 266 4.47 0.46 21.38
C VAL A 266 5.25 1.77 21.50
N ALA A 267 5.98 2.14 20.45
CA ALA A 267 6.73 3.39 20.39
C ALA A 267 6.90 3.88 18.95
N ILE A 268 7.11 5.17 18.77
CA ILE A 268 7.46 5.81 17.49
C ILE A 268 8.84 6.43 17.65
N ILE A 269 9.71 6.23 16.66
CA ILE A 269 11.03 6.84 16.56
C ILE A 269 11.02 7.70 15.30
N ALA A 270 11.41 8.96 15.40
CA ALA A 270 11.49 9.85 14.26
C ALA A 270 12.83 10.60 14.23
N GLY A 271 13.36 10.80 13.03
CA GLY A 271 14.66 11.43 12.80
C GLY A 271 14.87 11.82 11.34
N ASP A 272 16.07 12.28 11.01
CA ASP A 272 16.43 12.61 9.64
C ASP A 272 16.43 11.37 8.72
N SER A 273 16.24 11.58 7.42
CA SER A 273 16.08 10.47 6.45
C SER A 273 17.29 9.54 6.39
N ASP A 274 18.50 10.10 6.42
CA ASP A 274 19.75 9.33 6.28
C ASP A 274 19.95 8.40 7.47
N THR A 275 19.75 8.93 8.68
CA THR A 275 19.81 8.14 9.91
C THR A 275 18.71 7.09 9.94
N MET A 276 17.47 7.50 9.65
CA MET A 276 16.32 6.64 9.81
C MET A 276 16.30 5.50 8.80
N LYS A 277 16.87 5.65 7.60
CA LYS A 277 16.93 4.60 6.58
C LYS A 277 17.56 3.32 7.11
N ASP A 278 18.75 3.41 7.68
CA ASP A 278 19.57 2.27 8.08
C ASP A 278 19.48 1.94 9.59
N LEU A 279 18.68 2.69 10.36
CA LEU A 279 18.50 2.47 11.80
C LEU A 279 17.94 1.05 12.11
N PRO A 280 18.71 0.19 12.82
CA PRO A 280 18.25 -1.15 13.19
C PRO A 280 17.27 -1.07 14.36
N LEU A 281 16.01 -1.45 14.11
CA LEU A 281 14.98 -1.43 15.15
C LEU A 281 15.14 -2.56 16.18
N SER A 282 15.90 -3.61 15.86
CA SER A 282 16.22 -4.72 16.78
C SER A 282 16.97 -4.26 18.03
N ASP A 283 17.70 -3.15 17.91
CA ASP A 283 18.60 -2.66 18.96
C ASP A 283 17.88 -1.68 19.89
N PHE A 284 16.62 -1.34 19.59
CA PHE A 284 15.81 -0.49 20.44
C PHE A 284 15.66 -1.15 21.83
N PRO A 285 15.88 -0.40 22.93
CA PRO A 285 15.95 -0.98 24.27
C PRO A 285 14.55 -1.30 24.77
N ILE A 286 14.05 -2.48 24.40
CA ILE A 286 12.77 -3.04 24.85
C ILE A 286 12.96 -4.49 25.28
N HIS A 287 12.44 -4.80 26.46
CA HIS A 287 12.36 -6.16 26.99
C HIS A 287 10.93 -6.66 26.85
N TRP A 288 10.76 -7.80 26.21
CA TRP A 288 9.47 -8.46 26.04
C TRP A 288 9.34 -9.64 26.99
N ASP A 289 8.14 -9.80 27.54
CA ASP A 289 7.70 -10.94 28.34
C ASP A 289 6.47 -11.55 27.64
N PRO A 290 6.67 -12.47 26.69
CA PRO A 290 5.58 -13.05 25.89
C PRO A 290 4.63 -13.85 26.76
N SER A 291 3.33 -13.60 26.64
CA SER A 291 2.31 -14.41 27.29
C SER A 291 1.78 -15.48 26.33
N LYS A 292 1.27 -16.58 26.90
CA LYS A 292 0.47 -17.57 26.18
C LYS A 292 -1.00 -17.17 26.20
N ASP A 293 -1.29 -15.92 25.87
CA ASP A 293 -2.67 -15.51 25.77
C ASP A 293 -3.31 -16.20 24.56
N THR A 294 -4.62 -16.40 24.68
CA THR A 294 -5.51 -17.00 23.69
C THR A 294 -5.19 -16.62 22.25
N MET A 295 -5.12 -17.63 21.37
CA MET A 295 -4.85 -17.46 19.93
C MET A 295 -6.05 -17.75 19.02
N ASP A 296 -7.08 -18.42 19.54
CA ASP A 296 -8.27 -18.79 18.80
C ASP A 296 -9.56 -18.49 19.58
N ILE A 297 -10.70 -18.66 18.92
CA ILE A 297 -12.02 -18.32 19.46
C ILE A 297 -12.38 -19.23 20.63
N ASP A 298 -12.06 -20.53 20.57
CA ASP A 298 -12.43 -21.50 21.60
C ASP A 298 -11.67 -21.24 22.91
N GLU A 299 -10.38 -20.98 22.80
CA GLU A 299 -9.55 -20.53 23.92
C GLU A 299 -10.05 -19.18 24.48
N ALA A 300 -10.59 -18.28 23.65
CA ALA A 300 -11.11 -16.99 24.10
C ALA A 300 -12.39 -17.16 24.92
N LEU A 301 -13.25 -18.08 24.50
CA LEU A 301 -14.53 -18.36 25.15
C LEU A 301 -14.38 -19.13 26.47
N ASN A 302 -13.25 -19.81 26.67
CA ASN A 302 -12.97 -20.50 27.91
C ASN A 302 -12.73 -19.51 29.06
N LYS A 303 -13.68 -19.44 30.00
CA LYS A 303 -13.64 -18.52 31.16
C LYS A 303 -12.47 -18.77 32.12
N ASN A 304 -11.78 -19.90 32.01
CA ASN A 304 -10.59 -20.20 32.80
C ASN A 304 -9.31 -19.60 32.19
N ASN A 305 -9.36 -19.15 30.93
CA ASN A 305 -8.23 -18.51 30.26
C ASN A 305 -8.13 -17.02 30.62
N PRO A 306 -6.91 -16.43 30.53
CA PRO A 306 -6.72 -15.01 30.76
C PRO A 306 -7.61 -14.16 29.86
N LYS A 307 -8.11 -13.05 30.43
CA LYS A 307 -8.83 -12.05 29.65
C LYS A 307 -7.83 -11.28 28.79
N ILE A 308 -8.26 -10.92 27.58
CA ILE A 308 -7.45 -10.05 26.70
C ILE A 308 -7.47 -8.60 27.23
N HIS A 309 -8.60 -8.17 27.83
CA HIS A 309 -8.81 -6.82 28.36
C HIS A 309 -9.00 -6.86 29.89
N ASP A 310 -8.18 -6.09 30.62
CA ASP A 310 -8.00 -6.26 32.07
C ASP A 310 -8.98 -5.50 32.98
N LYS A 311 -9.63 -4.41 32.52
CA LYS A 311 -10.26 -3.45 33.44
C LYS A 311 -11.77 -3.53 33.61
N ASP A 312 -12.55 -3.80 32.54
CA ASP A 312 -14.02 -3.67 32.60
C ASP A 312 -14.79 -4.86 32.00
N SER A 313 -14.09 -5.85 31.44
CA SER A 313 -14.71 -6.98 30.74
C SER A 313 -15.01 -8.15 31.69
N LYS A 314 -16.26 -8.63 31.66
CA LYS A 314 -16.67 -9.83 32.42
C LYS A 314 -15.97 -11.09 31.91
N ASP A 315 -15.86 -11.22 30.59
CA ASP A 315 -15.21 -12.29 29.84
C ASP A 315 -14.69 -11.72 28.50
N ASN A 316 -14.24 -12.57 27.57
CA ASN A 316 -13.77 -12.14 26.24
C ASN A 316 -14.93 -11.95 25.23
N ILE A 317 -16.20 -12.04 25.64
CA ILE A 317 -17.36 -11.80 24.77
C ILE A 317 -17.69 -10.31 24.80
N LEU A 318 -17.44 -9.62 23.69
CA LEU A 318 -17.73 -8.18 23.57
C LEU A 318 -19.24 -7.90 23.45
N ILE A 319 -19.94 -8.67 22.62
CA ILE A 319 -21.36 -8.44 22.31
C ILE A 319 -22.06 -9.77 21.95
N VAL A 320 -23.34 -9.87 22.31
CA VAL A 320 -24.23 -10.96 21.88
C VAL A 320 -25.41 -10.36 21.12
N GLY A 321 -25.58 -10.78 19.86
CA GLY A 321 -26.73 -10.41 19.03
C GLY A 321 -27.79 -11.51 19.04
N LYS A 322 -29.07 -11.12 19.00
CA LYS A 322 -30.19 -12.04 18.82
C LYS A 322 -31.05 -11.56 17.65
N VAL A 323 -31.19 -12.38 16.61
CA VAL A 323 -32.15 -12.16 15.53
C VAL A 323 -33.36 -13.06 15.81
N LYS A 324 -34.54 -12.46 15.92
CA LYS A 324 -35.81 -13.21 16.06
C LYS A 324 -36.78 -12.70 15.00
N THR A 325 -37.22 -13.60 14.13
CA THR A 325 -38.20 -13.32 13.08
C THR A 325 -39.24 -14.44 13.08
N GLY A 326 -40.53 -14.10 13.17
CA GLY A 326 -41.60 -15.09 13.28
C GLY A 326 -41.68 -15.80 14.64
N ASN A 327 -42.47 -16.88 14.70
CA ASN A 327 -42.61 -17.73 15.89
C ASN A 327 -42.08 -19.14 15.60
N ILE A 328 -40.86 -19.40 16.06
CA ILE A 328 -40.16 -20.68 15.83
C ILE A 328 -40.71 -21.82 16.70
N ASP A 329 -41.44 -21.49 17.76
CA ASP A 329 -41.99 -22.47 18.72
C ASP A 329 -43.35 -23.07 18.26
N ILE A 330 -43.84 -22.74 17.06
CA ILE A 330 -45.18 -23.15 16.56
C ILE A 330 -45.13 -24.15 15.39
N GLU A 331 -43.97 -24.57 14.89
CA GLU A 331 -43.92 -25.50 13.74
C GLU A 331 -44.07 -26.98 14.14
N GLU A 332 -45.30 -27.38 14.46
CA GLU A 332 -45.64 -28.79 14.77
C GLU A 332 -45.60 -29.76 13.57
N ASN A 333 -45.17 -29.33 12.37
CA ASN A 333 -45.11 -30.19 11.18
C ASN A 333 -43.96 -29.81 10.22
N LYS A 334 -42.70 -29.98 10.65
CA LYS A 334 -41.54 -29.85 9.73
C LYS A 334 -41.47 -31.06 8.79
N ALA A 335 -41.53 -30.83 7.48
CA ALA A 335 -41.35 -31.91 6.49
C ALA A 335 -39.87 -32.36 6.37
N PHE A 336 -38.93 -31.42 6.55
CA PHE A 336 -37.48 -31.65 6.54
C PHE A 336 -36.78 -30.64 7.45
N GLU A 337 -35.64 -31.04 8.00
CA GLU A 337 -34.74 -30.18 8.78
C GLU A 337 -33.30 -30.42 8.30
N ILE A 338 -32.55 -29.33 8.12
CA ILE A 338 -31.14 -29.36 7.72
C ILE A 338 -30.37 -28.45 8.67
N GLU A 339 -29.29 -28.98 9.21
CA GLU A 339 -28.33 -28.26 10.03
C GLU A 339 -26.94 -28.37 9.41
N GLY A 340 -26.12 -27.34 9.58
CA GLY A 340 -24.75 -27.32 9.09
C GLY A 340 -23.93 -26.21 9.73
N GLU A 341 -22.63 -26.45 9.79
CA GLU A 341 -21.62 -25.50 10.28
C GLU A 341 -20.84 -24.92 9.09
N LEU A 342 -20.56 -23.62 9.15
CA LEU A 342 -19.76 -22.93 8.13
C LEU A 342 -18.66 -22.12 8.83
N GLU A 343 -17.43 -22.30 8.36
CA GLU A 343 -16.29 -21.47 8.75
C GLU A 343 -15.79 -20.67 7.54
N THR A 344 -15.44 -19.41 7.77
CA THR A 344 -14.80 -18.55 6.77
C THR A 344 -13.41 -18.16 7.25
N SER A 345 -12.43 -18.14 6.35
CA SER A 345 -11.07 -17.71 6.69
C SER A 345 -10.97 -16.21 7.00
N TYR A 346 -9.88 -15.82 7.65
CA TYR A 346 -9.46 -14.42 7.75
C TYR A 346 -8.98 -13.93 6.38
N VAL A 347 -9.73 -13.01 5.78
CA VAL A 347 -9.42 -12.45 4.46
C VAL A 347 -8.73 -11.09 4.61
N GLU A 348 -7.51 -10.99 4.09
CA GLU A 348 -6.78 -9.72 4.02
C GLU A 348 -7.31 -8.84 2.86
N HIS A 349 -7.38 -7.53 3.10
CA HIS A 349 -7.79 -6.54 2.10
C HIS A 349 -6.87 -6.58 0.88
N ALA A 350 -5.56 -6.80 1.12
CA ALA A 350 -4.52 -6.92 0.09
C ALA A 350 -4.51 -5.71 -0.85
N TYR A 351 -4.55 -4.52 -0.27
CA TYR A 351 -4.38 -3.27 -1.01
C TYR A 351 -2.99 -3.22 -1.67
N ILE A 352 -2.92 -2.61 -2.85
CA ILE A 352 -1.65 -2.49 -3.59
C ILE A 352 -0.75 -1.41 -2.98
N GLU A 353 -1.35 -0.33 -2.48
CA GLU A 353 -0.67 0.72 -1.73
C GLU A 353 -0.67 0.36 -0.24
N PRO A 354 0.50 0.12 0.39
CA PRO A 354 0.59 0.03 1.83
C PRO A 354 0.12 1.31 2.51
N GLU A 355 -0.31 1.21 3.78
CA GLU A 355 -0.63 2.40 4.57
C GLU A 355 0.55 3.38 4.62
N ALA A 356 0.29 4.62 4.21
CA ALA A 356 1.24 5.71 4.20
C ALA A 356 0.53 7.02 4.58
N GLY A 357 1.25 7.90 5.28
CA GLY A 357 0.72 9.19 5.69
C GLY A 357 1.78 10.06 6.33
N SER A 358 1.50 11.36 6.36
CA SER A 358 2.33 12.37 7.02
C SER A 358 1.45 13.33 7.81
N SER A 359 2.02 13.98 8.82
CA SER A 359 1.34 14.99 9.63
C SER A 359 2.26 16.17 9.90
N TRP A 360 1.68 17.37 9.99
CA TRP A 360 2.37 18.61 10.29
C TRP A 360 1.39 19.60 10.94
N ILE A 361 1.93 20.65 11.54
CA ILE A 361 1.15 21.76 12.08
C ILE A 361 0.96 22.80 10.97
N GLU A 362 -0.27 23.23 10.72
CA GLU A 362 -0.56 24.34 9.80
C GLU A 362 -0.44 25.70 10.53
N GLY A 363 0.31 26.64 9.94
CA GLY A 363 0.49 28.00 10.46
C GLY A 363 1.96 28.43 10.61
N ASN A 364 2.18 29.68 11.04
CA ASN A 364 3.52 30.18 11.36
C ASN A 364 3.90 29.72 12.79
N THR A 365 4.69 28.66 12.88
CA THR A 365 5.47 28.34 14.10
C THR A 365 6.79 29.08 14.11
#